data_AF-A0A6J4NPW5-F1
#
_entry.id   AF-A0A6J4NPW5-F1
#
_cell.length_a   1.000
_cell.length_b   1.000
_cell.length_c   1.000
_cell.angle_alpha   90.00
_cell.angle_beta   90.00
_cell.angle_gamma   90.00
#
_symmetry.space_group_name_H-M   'P 1'
#
loop_
_entity.id
_entity.type
_entity.pdbx_description
1 polymer ?
#
loop_
_entity_poly.entity_id
_entity_poly.type
_entity_poly.pdbx_seq_one_letter_code
_entity_poly.pdbx_strand_id
1 'polypeptide(L)'
;MQYQHDEGPCLTSLDTGEIVHVEDLVDDDRWGEYRPRALAHGVRSSLSLPLTTGGSAVGALNVYAGRPHAFSDLDRGYAEQFAAEASRALALAVRLAERTEMSAQLEEALASRAVIDQALGIIMGERRCTADEAFELLRSISQNTNVKLHDVAASMVAAVSGQPAPSTARFSRRPASTRPPR
;
A
#
# COMPACT_ATOMS: atom_id res chain seq x y z
N MET A 1 -0.54 -21.40 -4.69
CA MET A 1 -1.01 -22.67 -4.09
C MET A 1 -1.79 -22.45 -2.80
N GLN A 2 -1.26 -21.80 -1.76
CA GLN A 2 -2.01 -21.55 -0.50
C GLN A 2 -3.04 -20.40 -0.61
N TYR A 3 -2.66 -19.28 -1.22
CA TYR A 3 -3.53 -18.10 -1.41
C TYR A 3 -4.75 -18.29 -2.33
N GLN A 4 -4.89 -19.45 -2.98
CA GLN A 4 -6.02 -19.70 -3.88
C GLN A 4 -7.23 -20.32 -3.18
N HIS A 5 -7.05 -20.84 -1.96
CA HIS A 5 -8.08 -21.56 -1.19
C HIS A 5 -8.09 -21.22 0.30
N ASP A 6 -7.36 -20.17 0.70
CA ASP A 6 -7.25 -19.72 2.10
C ASP A 6 -6.86 -20.81 3.12
N GLU A 7 -6.07 -21.82 2.70
CA GLU A 7 -5.62 -22.90 3.56
C GLU A 7 -4.13 -23.23 3.37
N GLY A 8 -3.44 -23.57 4.46
CA GLY A 8 -2.09 -24.13 4.46
C GLY A 8 -1.15 -23.52 5.51
N PRO A 9 0.02 -24.14 5.75
CA PRO A 9 0.96 -23.74 6.81
C PRO A 9 1.33 -22.25 6.85
N CYS A 10 1.49 -21.61 5.69
CA CYS A 10 1.81 -20.19 5.57
C CYS A 10 0.68 -19.29 6.10
N LEU A 11 -0.55 -19.60 5.70
CA LEU A 11 -1.72 -18.80 6.06
C LEU A 11 -2.03 -18.97 7.53
N THR A 12 -1.94 -20.20 8.05
CA THR A 12 -2.06 -20.43 9.49
C THR A 12 -0.97 -19.69 10.27
N SER A 13 0.28 -19.69 9.79
CA SER A 13 1.36 -18.93 10.43
C SER A 13 1.09 -17.42 10.41
N LEU A 14 0.58 -16.90 9.29
CA LEU A 14 0.16 -15.50 9.16
C LEU A 14 -0.99 -15.14 10.10
N ASP A 15 -2.01 -16.00 10.21
CA ASP A 15 -3.21 -15.74 11.00
C ASP A 15 -2.95 -15.87 12.51
N THR A 16 -2.18 -16.89 12.91
CA THR A 16 -1.88 -17.17 14.32
C THR A 16 -0.69 -16.39 14.86
N GLY A 17 0.22 -15.96 13.98
CA GLY A 17 1.50 -15.40 14.39
C GLY A 17 2.46 -16.46 14.98
N GLU A 18 2.17 -17.75 14.78
CA GLU A 18 2.98 -18.86 15.28
C GLU A 18 3.75 -19.54 14.16
N ILE A 19 4.82 -20.25 14.53
CA ILE A 19 5.58 -21.07 13.58
C ILE A 19 4.79 -22.35 13.30
N VAL A 20 4.61 -22.66 12.03
CA VAL A 20 3.96 -23.90 11.60
C VAL A 20 4.99 -24.82 10.97
N HIS A 21 5.25 -25.94 11.63
CA HIS A 21 6.12 -27.00 11.14
C HIS A 21 5.29 -28.19 10.64
N VAL A 22 5.61 -28.64 9.44
CA VAL A 22 5.10 -29.87 8.83
C VAL A 22 6.27 -30.81 8.62
N GLU A 23 6.29 -31.89 9.40
CA GLU A 23 7.35 -32.89 9.37
C GLU A 23 7.27 -33.82 8.16
N ASP A 24 6.09 -34.37 7.90
CA ASP A 24 5.77 -35.02 6.63
C ASP A 24 4.35 -34.66 6.21
N LEU A 25 4.21 -34.01 5.06
CA LEU A 25 2.94 -33.61 4.49
C LEU A 25 2.11 -34.83 4.04
N VAL A 26 2.74 -35.99 3.83
CA VAL A 26 2.01 -37.23 3.55
C VAL A 26 1.20 -37.67 4.76
N ASP A 27 1.67 -37.43 5.99
CA ASP A 27 1.01 -37.90 7.22
C ASP A 27 0.23 -36.78 7.94
N ASP A 28 0.24 -35.56 7.39
CA ASP A 28 -0.38 -34.39 7.98
C ASP A 28 -1.76 -34.09 7.38
N ASP A 29 -2.81 -34.52 8.07
CA ASP A 29 -4.21 -34.35 7.66
C ASP A 29 -4.77 -32.93 7.91
N ARG A 30 -3.98 -32.01 8.48
CA ARG A 30 -4.44 -30.63 8.78
C ARG A 30 -4.74 -29.79 7.53
N TRP A 31 -4.28 -30.21 6.35
CA TRP A 31 -4.19 -29.34 5.16
C TRP A 31 -4.97 -29.88 3.96
N GLY A 32 -6.30 -29.93 4.06
CA GLY A 32 -7.21 -30.63 3.14
C GLY A 32 -6.84 -30.55 1.66
N GLU A 33 -7.21 -29.47 0.98
CA GLU A 33 -6.93 -29.33 -0.47
C GLU A 33 -5.48 -28.93 -0.78
N TYR A 34 -4.79 -28.31 0.18
CA TYR A 34 -3.38 -27.91 0.04
C TYR A 34 -2.44 -29.11 -0.10
N ARG A 35 -2.64 -30.17 0.71
CA ARG A 35 -1.78 -31.35 0.78
C ARG A 35 -1.55 -32.03 -0.57
N PRO A 36 -2.58 -32.52 -1.31
CA PRO A 36 -2.36 -33.23 -2.57
C PRO A 36 -1.65 -32.36 -3.62
N ARG A 37 -1.91 -31.05 -3.59
CA ARG A 37 -1.31 -30.06 -4.48
C ARG A 37 0.18 -29.83 -4.18
N ALA A 38 0.51 -29.63 -2.92
CA ALA A 38 1.90 -29.45 -2.50
C ALA A 38 2.72 -30.74 -2.70
N LEU A 39 2.13 -31.92 -2.44
CA LEU A 39 2.74 -33.21 -2.76
C LEU A 39 2.99 -33.38 -4.26
N ALA A 40 2.08 -32.94 -5.14
CA ALA A 40 2.27 -32.97 -6.58
C ALA A 40 3.44 -32.10 -7.07
N HIS A 41 3.83 -31.08 -6.29
CA HIS A 41 5.05 -30.29 -6.50
C HIS A 41 6.28 -30.84 -5.78
N GLY A 42 6.18 -32.03 -5.19
CA GLY A 42 7.26 -32.69 -4.50
C GLY A 42 7.54 -32.16 -3.10
N VAL A 43 6.66 -31.33 -2.51
CA VAL A 43 6.83 -30.86 -1.12
C VAL A 43 6.49 -31.98 -0.17
N ARG A 44 7.43 -32.33 0.71
CA ARG A 44 7.27 -33.35 1.75
C ARG A 44 7.36 -32.80 3.16
N SER A 45 8.12 -31.75 3.40
CA SER A 45 8.11 -31.05 4.69
C SER A 45 8.17 -29.55 4.47
N SER A 46 7.70 -28.78 5.45
CA SER A 46 7.73 -27.31 5.37
C SER A 46 7.88 -26.65 6.72
N LEU A 47 8.52 -25.49 6.74
CA LEU A 47 8.59 -24.57 7.87
C LEU A 47 8.03 -23.22 7.45
N SER A 48 6.98 -22.77 8.11
CA SER A 48 6.34 -21.47 7.91
C SER A 48 6.57 -20.61 9.14
N LEU A 49 7.26 -19.48 8.97
CA LEU A 49 7.64 -18.58 10.04
C LEU A 49 6.97 -17.22 9.86
N PRO A 50 6.32 -16.68 10.89
CA PRO A 50 5.63 -15.40 10.79
C PRO A 50 6.64 -14.26 10.65
N LEU A 51 6.36 -13.34 9.74
CA LEU A 51 7.09 -12.07 9.64
C LEU A 51 6.26 -10.99 10.35
N THR A 52 6.73 -10.53 11.50
CA THR A 52 5.96 -9.67 12.39
C THR A 52 6.43 -8.22 12.38
N THR A 53 5.49 -7.29 12.39
CA THR A 53 5.77 -5.86 12.55
C THR A 53 4.78 -5.28 13.56
N GLY A 54 5.27 -4.61 14.60
CA GLY A 54 4.38 -4.00 15.61
C GLY A 54 3.54 -5.00 16.41
N GLY A 55 3.98 -6.26 16.53
CA GLY A 55 3.26 -7.31 17.26
C GLY A 55 2.21 -8.07 16.45
N SER A 56 2.07 -7.79 15.16
CA SER A 56 1.18 -8.53 14.26
C SER A 56 1.96 -9.11 13.08
N ALA A 57 1.59 -10.31 12.64
CA ALA A 57 2.15 -10.90 11.44
C ALA A 57 1.61 -10.17 10.20
N VAL A 58 2.51 -9.74 9.33
CA VAL A 58 2.20 -9.06 8.06
C VAL A 58 2.59 -9.89 6.84
N GLY A 59 3.23 -11.04 7.09
CA GLY A 59 3.59 -12.03 6.10
C GLY A 59 4.12 -13.29 6.78
N ALA A 60 4.58 -14.25 5.99
CA ALA A 60 5.29 -15.42 6.48
C ALA A 60 6.42 -15.80 5.51
N LEU A 61 7.52 -16.29 6.07
CA LEU A 61 8.62 -16.91 5.34
C LEU A 61 8.35 -18.42 5.29
N ASN A 62 8.35 -19.00 4.09
CA ASN A 62 8.15 -20.44 3.91
C ASN A 62 9.41 -21.10 3.36
N VAL A 63 9.81 -22.20 3.99
CA VAL A 63 10.87 -23.09 3.54
C VAL A 63 10.25 -24.45 3.27
N TYR A 64 10.53 -25.01 2.09
CA TYR A 64 9.99 -26.30 1.64
C TYR A 64 11.13 -27.27 1.36
N ALA A 65 10.90 -28.56 1.62
CA ALA A 65 11.83 -29.62 1.26
C ALA A 65 11.11 -30.82 0.64
N GLY A 66 11.80 -31.53 -0.26
CA GLY A 66 11.28 -32.70 -0.96
C GLY A 66 11.46 -34.03 -0.24
N ARG A 67 11.90 -34.00 1.02
CA ARG A 67 12.03 -35.16 1.90
C ARG A 67 11.31 -34.88 3.23
N PRO A 68 10.76 -35.90 3.89
CA PRO A 68 10.20 -35.73 5.23
C PRO A 68 11.29 -35.42 6.26
N HIS A 69 10.89 -34.82 7.38
CA HIS A 69 11.75 -34.45 8.51
C HIS A 69 13.02 -33.69 8.09
N ALA A 70 12.90 -32.77 7.13
CA ALA A 70 14.06 -32.10 6.57
C ALA A 70 14.74 -31.11 7.52
N PHE A 71 14.00 -30.59 8.51
CA PHE A 71 14.42 -29.50 9.38
C PHE A 71 14.72 -30.02 10.79
N SER A 72 16.01 -30.03 11.16
CA SER A 72 16.44 -30.30 12.53
C SER A 72 16.14 -29.12 13.46
N ASP A 73 16.29 -29.31 14.78
CA ASP A 73 16.20 -28.22 15.76
C ASP A 73 17.12 -27.04 15.42
N LEU A 74 18.31 -27.34 14.93
CA LEU A 74 19.29 -26.34 14.55
C LEU A 74 18.84 -25.54 13.31
N ASP A 75 18.29 -26.24 12.31
CA ASP A 75 17.75 -25.59 11.10
C ASP A 75 16.57 -24.67 11.46
N ARG A 76 15.70 -25.12 12.37
CA ARG A 76 14.58 -24.32 12.88
C ARG A 76 15.07 -23.07 13.59
N GLY A 77 16.07 -23.20 14.48
CA GLY A 77 16.66 -22.05 15.17
C GLY A 77 17.27 -21.02 14.21
N TYR A 78 17.96 -21.46 13.15
CA TYR A 78 18.48 -20.54 12.14
C TYR A 78 17.39 -19.87 11.32
N ALA A 79 16.36 -20.63 10.91
CA ALA A 79 15.23 -20.08 10.18
C ALA A 79 14.47 -19.04 11.01
N GLU A 80 14.27 -19.29 12.30
CA GLU A 80 13.66 -18.36 13.26
C GLU A 80 14.46 -17.08 13.39
N GLN A 81 15.78 -17.19 13.58
CA GLN A 81 16.66 -16.02 13.68
C GLN A 81 16.63 -15.20 12.39
N PHE A 82 16.63 -15.86 11.24
CA PHE A 82 16.52 -15.21 9.94
C PHE A 82 15.17 -14.52 9.76
N ALA A 83 14.06 -15.19 10.10
CA ALA A 83 12.72 -14.61 10.05
C ALA A 83 12.59 -13.38 10.97
N ALA A 84 13.22 -13.40 12.14
CA ALA A 84 13.27 -12.26 13.05
C ALA A 84 14.05 -11.07 12.45
N GLU A 85 15.17 -11.31 11.76
CA GLU A 85 15.90 -10.25 11.05
C GLU A 85 15.10 -9.70 9.86
N ALA A 86 14.51 -10.58 9.05
CA ALA A 86 13.64 -10.20 7.95
C ALA A 86 12.45 -9.36 8.43
N SER A 87 11.88 -9.71 9.59
CA SER A 87 10.80 -8.95 10.26
C SER A 87 11.25 -7.52 10.61
N ARG A 88 12.46 -7.36 11.17
CA ARG A 88 13.02 -6.03 11.48
C ARG A 88 13.24 -5.20 10.22
N ALA A 89 13.83 -5.79 9.18
CA ALA A 89 14.07 -5.12 7.91
C ALA A 89 12.75 -4.70 7.25
N LEU A 90 11.75 -5.58 7.25
CA LEU A 90 10.42 -5.28 6.73
C LEU A 90 9.74 -4.15 7.53
N ALA A 91 9.80 -4.19 8.86
CA ALA A 91 9.26 -3.14 9.71
C ALA A 91 9.88 -1.77 9.40
N LEU A 92 11.19 -1.73 9.17
CA LEU A 92 11.89 -0.50 8.78
C LEU A 92 11.45 -0.01 7.40
N ALA A 93 11.38 -0.92 6.43
CA ALA A 93 10.97 -0.58 5.06
C ALA A 93 9.54 -0.01 5.02
N VAL A 94 8.60 -0.63 5.73
CA VAL A 94 7.21 -0.15 5.83
C VAL A 94 7.17 1.25 6.45
N ARG A 95 7.86 1.47 7.58
CA ARG A 95 7.89 2.79 8.24
C ARG A 95 8.52 3.88 7.37
N LEU A 96 9.54 3.55 6.59
CA LEU A 96 10.16 4.48 5.66
C LEU A 96 9.19 4.84 4.52
N ALA A 97 8.53 3.85 3.93
CA ALA A 97 7.53 4.08 2.89
C ALA A 97 6.38 4.97 3.38
N GLU A 98 5.85 4.72 4.58
CA GLU A 98 4.81 5.55 5.20
C GLU A 98 5.26 7.01 5.41
N ARG A 99 6.50 7.20 5.88
CA ARG A 99 7.06 8.55 6.07
C ARG A 99 7.26 9.28 4.75
N THR A 100 7.75 8.60 3.72
CA THR A 100 7.94 9.20 2.40
C THR A 100 6.60 9.60 1.78
N GLU A 101 5.59 8.74 1.88
CA GLU A 101 4.23 9.03 1.40
C GLU A 101 3.61 10.24 2.14
N MET A 102 3.71 10.26 3.48
CA MET A 102 3.23 11.39 4.28
C MET A 102 3.96 12.70 3.93
N SER A 103 5.28 12.65 3.73
CA SER A 103 6.06 13.83 3.31
C SER A 103 5.58 14.34 1.94
N ALA A 104 5.37 13.44 0.98
CA ALA A 104 4.88 13.80 -0.35
C ALA A 104 3.48 14.44 -0.29
N GLN A 105 2.57 13.89 0.52
CA GLN A 105 1.24 14.44 0.73
C GLN A 105 1.27 15.84 1.36
N LEU A 106 2.17 16.05 2.34
CA LEU A 106 2.34 17.36 2.96
C LEU A 106 2.92 18.38 1.99
N GLU A 107 3.95 18.00 1.22
CA GLU A 107 4.53 18.86 0.18
C GLU A 107 3.50 19.25 -0.87
N GLU A 108 2.68 18.29 -1.34
CA GLU A 108 1.59 18.56 -2.27
C GLU A 108 0.54 19.51 -1.69
N ALA A 109 0.14 19.31 -0.43
CA ALA A 109 -0.83 20.18 0.24
C ALA A 109 -0.30 21.62 0.41
N LEU A 110 0.98 21.78 0.77
CA LEU A 110 1.63 23.09 0.89
C LEU A 110 1.76 23.78 -0.46
N ALA A 111 2.17 23.07 -1.51
CA ALA A 111 2.26 23.60 -2.85
C ALA A 111 0.89 24.06 -3.37
N SER A 112 -0.15 23.25 -3.16
CA SER A 112 -1.54 23.58 -3.51
C SER A 112 -2.02 24.85 -2.80
N ARG A 113 -1.77 24.95 -1.48
CA ARG A 113 -2.14 26.14 -0.70
C ARG A 113 -1.43 27.40 -1.19
N ALA A 114 -0.13 27.32 -1.46
CA ALA A 114 0.65 28.47 -1.95
C ALA A 114 0.09 29.02 -3.27
N VAL A 115 -0.28 28.14 -4.21
CA VAL A 115 -0.88 28.54 -5.49
C VAL A 115 -2.28 29.14 -5.31
N ILE A 116 -3.09 28.59 -4.40
CA ILE A 116 -4.40 29.16 -4.05
C ILE A 116 -4.22 30.57 -3.46
N ASP A 117 -3.32 30.74 -2.49
CA ASP A 117 -3.08 32.04 -1.85
C ASP A 117 -2.59 33.09 -2.86
N GLN A 118 -1.79 32.69 -3.86
CA GLN A 118 -1.39 33.57 -4.98
C GLN A 118 -2.59 33.97 -5.84
N ALA A 119 -3.46 33.03 -6.22
CA ALA A 119 -4.66 33.32 -6.99
C ALA A 119 -5.62 34.24 -6.23
N LEU A 120 -5.79 34.04 -4.91
CA LEU A 120 -6.55 34.95 -4.06
C LEU A 120 -5.96 36.35 -4.08
N GLY A 121 -4.64 36.48 -3.94
CA GLY A 121 -3.95 37.78 -4.04
C GLY A 121 -4.18 38.49 -5.37
N ILE A 122 -4.17 37.76 -6.50
CA ILE A 122 -4.51 38.30 -7.82
C ILE A 122 -5.97 38.81 -7.84
N ILE A 123 -6.94 37.99 -7.41
CA ILE A 123 -8.37 38.37 -7.40
C ILE A 123 -8.60 39.60 -6.53
N MET A 124 -8.01 39.62 -5.32
CA MET A 124 -8.10 40.75 -4.40
C MET A 124 -7.53 42.02 -5.03
N GLY A 125 -6.39 41.93 -5.73
CA GLY A 125 -5.77 43.05 -6.43
C GLY A 125 -6.62 43.58 -7.59
N GLU A 126 -7.21 42.71 -8.39
CA GLU A 126 -8.01 43.08 -9.56
C GLU A 126 -9.40 43.61 -9.19
N ARG A 127 -10.09 42.94 -8.26
CA ARG A 127 -11.48 43.23 -7.89
C ARG A 127 -11.63 44.11 -6.66
N ARG A 128 -10.52 44.39 -5.97
CA ARG A 128 -10.48 45.14 -4.69
C ARG A 128 -11.45 44.56 -3.66
N CYS A 129 -11.46 43.24 -3.53
CA CYS A 129 -12.31 42.49 -2.61
C CYS A 129 -11.51 41.90 -1.44
N THR A 130 -12.23 41.38 -0.44
CA THR A 130 -11.65 40.64 0.67
C THR A 130 -11.18 39.24 0.26
N ALA A 131 -10.38 38.59 1.10
CA ALA A 131 -9.91 37.23 0.88
C ALA A 131 -11.07 36.21 0.84
N ASP A 132 -12.10 36.41 1.69
CA ASP A 132 -13.28 35.53 1.73
C ASP A 132 -14.09 35.63 0.43
N GLU A 133 -14.31 36.84 -0.08
CA GLU A 133 -14.98 37.05 -1.37
C GLU A 133 -14.18 36.46 -2.54
N ALA A 134 -12.85 36.60 -2.51
CA ALA A 134 -11.98 35.99 -3.51
C ALA A 134 -12.04 34.46 -3.47
N PHE A 135 -12.09 33.87 -2.27
CA PHE A 135 -12.17 32.43 -2.08
C PHE A 135 -13.51 31.87 -2.55
N GLU A 136 -14.62 32.54 -2.25
CA GLU A 136 -15.94 32.13 -2.74
C GLU A 136 -16.04 32.22 -4.27
N LEU A 137 -15.43 33.23 -4.89
CA LEU A 137 -15.34 33.31 -6.35
C LEU A 137 -14.57 32.12 -6.94
N LEU A 138 -13.39 31.83 -6.40
CA LEU A 138 -12.55 30.73 -6.86
C LEU A 138 -13.26 29.37 -6.68
N ARG A 139 -13.95 29.19 -5.54
CA ARG A 139 -14.79 28.02 -5.24
C ARG A 139 -15.94 27.88 -6.23
N SER A 140 -16.64 28.97 -6.56
CA SER A 140 -17.72 28.99 -7.54
C SER A 140 -17.23 28.54 -8.92
N ILE A 141 -16.07 29.03 -9.36
CA ILE A 141 -15.46 28.62 -10.64
C ILE A 141 -15.14 27.12 -10.62
N SER A 142 -14.50 26.63 -9.55
CA SER A 142 -14.18 25.20 -9.39
C SER A 142 -15.43 24.31 -9.46
N GLN A 143 -16.51 24.68 -8.76
CA GLN A 143 -17.76 23.93 -8.73
C GLN A 143 -18.47 23.93 -10.10
N ASN A 144 -18.55 25.09 -10.75
CA ASN A 144 -19.25 25.24 -12.04
C ASN A 144 -18.51 24.55 -13.20
N THR A 145 -17.19 24.40 -13.09
CA THR A 145 -16.35 23.73 -14.09
C THR A 145 -16.06 22.27 -13.76
N ASN A 146 -16.40 21.81 -12.55
CA ASN A 146 -16.04 20.50 -12.01
C ASN A 146 -14.53 20.21 -12.09
N VAL A 147 -13.71 21.24 -11.88
CA VAL A 147 -12.24 21.18 -11.83
C VAL A 147 -11.80 21.41 -10.40
N LYS A 148 -10.74 20.73 -9.95
CA LYS A 148 -10.24 20.90 -8.57
C LYS A 148 -9.78 22.35 -8.35
N LEU A 149 -10.08 22.90 -7.17
CA LEU A 149 -9.76 24.29 -6.80
C LEU A 149 -8.30 24.69 -7.10
N HIS A 150 -7.36 23.79 -6.81
CA HIS A 150 -5.93 24.02 -7.05
C HIS A 150 -5.59 24.19 -8.55
N ASP A 151 -6.24 23.45 -9.45
CA ASP A 151 -6.01 23.55 -10.90
C ASP A 151 -6.58 24.87 -11.44
N VAL A 152 -7.73 25.31 -10.90
CA VAL A 152 -8.30 26.62 -11.23
C VAL A 152 -7.33 27.74 -10.80
N ALA A 153 -6.84 27.68 -9.56
CA ALA A 153 -5.86 28.65 -9.05
C ALA A 153 -4.58 28.66 -9.90
N ALA A 154 -4.04 27.48 -10.24
CA ALA A 154 -2.86 27.35 -11.10
C ALA A 154 -3.09 27.97 -12.48
N SER A 155 -4.26 27.74 -13.08
CA SER A 155 -4.60 28.32 -14.39
C SER A 155 -4.68 29.84 -14.36
N MET A 156 -5.18 30.42 -13.26
CA MET A 156 -5.22 31.87 -13.06
C MET A 156 -3.83 32.47 -12.87
N VAL A 157 -3.00 31.88 -12.01
CA VAL A 157 -1.62 32.33 -11.79
C VAL A 157 -0.82 32.26 -13.10
N ALA A 158 -1.01 31.21 -13.90
CA ALA A 158 -0.40 31.04 -15.21
C ALA A 158 -0.82 32.14 -16.20
N ALA A 159 -2.12 32.45 -16.28
CA ALA A 159 -2.65 33.48 -17.16
C ALA A 159 -2.06 34.88 -16.87
N VAL A 160 -1.82 35.20 -15.59
CA VAL A 160 -1.25 36.50 -15.18
C VAL A 160 0.27 36.55 -15.33
N SER A 161 0.97 35.44 -15.04
CA SER A 161 2.44 35.37 -15.12
C SER A 161 2.98 35.18 -16.55
N GLY A 162 2.13 34.79 -17.51
CA GLY A 162 2.54 34.49 -18.88
C GLY A 162 3.33 33.19 -19.04
N GLN A 163 3.45 32.39 -17.97
CA GLN A 163 4.06 31.06 -18.02
C GLN A 163 2.98 29.97 -18.09
N PRO A 164 3.22 28.85 -18.79
CA PRO A 164 2.25 27.75 -18.83
C PRO A 164 2.03 27.18 -17.42
N ALA A 165 0.78 26.89 -17.08
CA ALA A 165 0.41 26.34 -15.78
C ALA A 165 1.24 25.08 -15.46
N PRO A 166 1.74 24.91 -14.22
CA PRO A 166 2.44 23.70 -13.84
C PRO A 166 1.53 22.49 -14.10
N SER A 167 1.95 21.64 -15.03
CA SER A 167 1.19 20.48 -15.48
C SER A 167 1.11 19.43 -14.37
N THR A 168 0.01 19.41 -13.62
CA THR A 168 -0.41 18.33 -12.71
C THR A 168 -1.01 17.13 -13.46
N ALA A 169 -0.71 16.97 -14.76
CA ALA A 169 -1.21 15.93 -15.66
C ALA A 169 -0.75 14.50 -15.27
N ARG A 170 -1.21 14.03 -14.12
CA ARG A 170 -1.30 12.61 -13.74
C ARG A 170 -2.64 12.24 -13.13
N PHE A 171 -3.50 13.22 -12.80
CA PHE A 171 -4.81 12.96 -12.23
C PHE A 171 -5.96 13.20 -13.22
N SER A 172 -6.05 12.37 -14.26
CA SER A 172 -7.30 12.23 -15.02
C SER A 172 -7.43 10.87 -15.69
N ARG A 173 -8.24 10.00 -15.06
CA ARG A 173 -9.24 9.06 -15.60
C ARG A 173 -9.19 7.69 -14.89
N ARG A 174 -9.94 7.54 -13.80
CA ARG A 174 -10.56 6.24 -13.47
C ARG A 174 -11.80 6.12 -14.37
N PRO A 175 -11.91 5.11 -15.26
CA PRO A 175 -13.17 4.84 -15.93
C PRO A 175 -14.20 4.37 -14.91
N ALA A 176 -15.44 4.82 -15.07
CA ALA A 176 -16.57 4.36 -14.28
C ALA A 176 -16.73 2.85 -14.44
N SER A 177 -16.59 2.09 -13.35
CA SER A 177 -16.91 0.67 -13.32
C SER A 177 -18.43 0.52 -13.42
N THR A 178 -18.90 0.10 -14.59
CA THR A 178 -20.27 -0.33 -14.84
C THR A 178 -20.43 -1.74 -14.28
N ARG A 179 -21.26 -1.88 -13.25
CA ARG A 179 -21.68 -3.18 -12.71
C ARG A 179 -22.82 -3.73 -13.59
N PRO A 180 -22.74 -4.97 -14.11
CA PRO A 180 -23.87 -5.55 -14.84
C PRO A 180 -24.97 -6.03 -13.87
N PRO A 181 -26.24 -6.10 -14.33
CA PRO A 181 -27.34 -6.60 -13.52
C PRO A 181 -27.28 -8.13 -13.38
N ARG A 182 -28.04 -8.60 -12.37
CA ARG A 182 -28.04 -9.93 -11.74
C ARG A 182 -28.01 -11.14 -12.66
#